data_AF-A0A815ER82-F1
#
_entry.id   AF-A0A815ER82-F1
#
_cell.length_a   1.000
_cell.length_b   1.000
_cell.length_c   1.000
_cell.angle_alpha   90.00
_cell.angle_beta   90.00
_cell.angle_gamma   90.00
#
_symmetry.space_group_name_H-M   'P 1'
#
loop_
_entity.id
_entity.type
_entity.pdbx_description
1 polymer ?
#
loop_
_entity_poly.entity_id
_entity_poly.type
_entity_poly.pdbx_seq_one_letter_code
_entity_poly.pdbx_strand_id
1 'polypeptide(L)'
;MMFFVNFISTILTSTSLVLNGTLLECLLFMQQHRSFLIHAFATSICSSIGQLFIFSTIEEFGPVIFTIIMTVRQAFSILLSCIFYGHYLSWYSILGIHIAFLAIFIHAFIQFKKSKQSNSSIV
;
A
#
# COMPACT_ATOMS: atom_id res chain seq x y z
N MET A 1 13.06 11.25 -8.88
CA MET A 1 12.83 10.81 -7.48
C MET A 1 12.72 9.29 -7.34
N MET A 2 11.91 8.60 -8.18
CA MET A 2 11.64 7.16 -8.05
C MET A 2 12.88 6.22 -8.14
N PHE A 3 13.83 6.50 -9.03
CA PHE A 3 15.06 5.69 -9.16
C PHE A 3 15.89 5.69 -7.86
N PHE A 4 16.08 6.85 -7.25
CA PHE A 4 16.87 6.98 -6.03
C PHE A 4 16.23 6.23 -4.85
N VAL A 5 14.91 6.34 -4.69
CA VAL A 5 14.19 5.62 -3.63
C VAL A 5 14.35 4.11 -3.79
N ASN A 6 14.12 3.56 -4.99
CA ASN A 6 14.27 2.12 -5.24
C ASN A 6 15.72 1.64 -5.09
N PHE A 7 16.70 2.46 -5.46
CA PHE A 7 18.12 2.14 -5.30
C PHE A 7 18.53 2.03 -3.83
N ILE A 8 18.18 3.04 -3.02
CA ILE A 8 18.45 3.03 -1.58
C ILE A 8 17.68 1.89 -0.89
N SER A 9 16.42 1.64 -1.27
CA SER A 9 15.66 0.50 -0.75
C SER A 9 16.34 -0.83 -1.03
N THR A 10 16.90 -1.04 -2.23
CA THR A 10 17.60 -2.28 -2.60
C THR A 10 18.87 -2.47 -1.77
N ILE A 11 19.64 -1.41 -1.53
CA ILE A 11 20.85 -1.44 -0.69
C ILE A 11 20.48 -1.81 0.76
N LEU A 12 19.46 -1.14 1.32
CA LEU A 12 19.03 -1.38 2.69
C LEU A 12 18.49 -2.80 2.88
N THR A 13 17.65 -3.28 1.96
CA THR A 13 17.11 -4.65 2.02
C THR A 13 18.21 -5.70 1.85
N SER A 14 19.14 -5.50 0.92
CA SER A 14 20.27 -6.43 0.72
C SER A 14 21.17 -6.48 1.96
N THR A 15 21.47 -5.32 2.55
CA THR A 15 22.27 -5.23 3.78
C THR A 15 21.56 -5.92 4.94
N SER A 16 20.24 -5.72 5.08
CA SER A 16 19.44 -6.40 6.10
C SER A 16 19.48 -7.93 5.94
N LEU A 17 19.40 -8.45 4.72
CA LEU A 17 19.52 -9.89 4.47
C LEU A 17 20.90 -10.44 4.79
N VAL A 18 21.97 -9.70 4.48
CA VAL A 18 23.35 -10.09 4.80
C VAL A 18 23.57 -10.13 6.31
N LEU A 19 23.07 -9.14 7.05
CA LEU A 19 23.18 -9.08 8.51
C LEU A 19 22.45 -10.22 9.22
N ASN A 20 21.33 -10.68 8.67
CA ASN A 20 20.57 -11.81 9.20
C ASN A 20 21.12 -13.18 8.75
N GLY A 21 22.07 -13.23 7.80
CA GLY A 21 22.66 -14.47 7.28
C GLY A 21 21.73 -15.31 6.40
N THR A 22 20.49 -14.88 6.14
CA THR A 22 19.45 -15.66 5.46
C THR A 22 19.50 -15.57 3.93
N LEU A 23 20.46 -14.84 3.36
CA LEU A 23 20.54 -14.59 1.91
C LEU A 23 20.71 -15.88 1.11
N LEU A 24 21.61 -16.77 1.54
CA LEU A 24 21.84 -18.05 0.88
C LEU A 24 20.63 -18.99 0.98
N GLU A 25 19.97 -19.05 2.13
CA GLU A 25 18.76 -19.85 2.33
C GLU A 25 17.62 -19.38 1.42
N CYS A 26 17.44 -18.05 1.29
CA CYS A 26 16.46 -17.46 0.38
C CYS A 26 16.74 -17.84 -1.08
N LEU A 27 18.01 -17.82 -1.52
CA LEU A 27 18.39 -18.20 -2.88
C LEU A 27 18.15 -19.68 -3.18
N LEU A 28 18.50 -20.56 -2.22
CA LEU A 28 18.26 -22.00 -2.37
C LEU A 28 16.76 -22.31 -2.42
N PHE A 29 15.95 -21.68 -1.56
CA PHE A 29 14.49 -21.80 -1.58
C PHE A 29 13.90 -21.34 -2.92
N MET A 30 14.41 -20.24 -3.45
CA MET A 30 13.99 -19.68 -4.74
C MET A 30 14.31 -20.63 -5.91
N GLN A 31 15.47 -21.29 -5.89
CA GLN A 31 15.83 -22.29 -6.90
C GLN A 31 15.00 -23.57 -6.77
N GLN A 32 14.69 -24.00 -5.55
CA GLN A 32 13.92 -25.21 -5.28
C GLN A 32 12.43 -25.05 -5.66
N HIS A 33 11.87 -23.84 -5.54
CA HIS A 33 10.46 -23.57 -5.80
C HIS A 33 10.25 -22.63 -7.00
N ARG A 34 10.23 -23.20 -8.21
CA ARG A 34 10.00 -22.44 -9.46
C ARG A 34 8.66 -21.70 -9.51
N SER A 35 7.62 -22.20 -8.82
CA SER A 35 6.34 -21.49 -8.71
C SER A 35 6.47 -20.16 -7.94
N PHE A 36 7.27 -20.16 -6.86
CA PHE A 36 7.55 -18.95 -6.08
C PHE A 36 8.23 -17.89 -6.94
N LEU A 37 9.22 -18.29 -7.76
CA LEU A 37 9.89 -17.41 -8.71
C LEU A 37 8.92 -16.70 -9.66
N ILE A 38 7.96 -17.45 -10.23
CA ILE A 38 6.96 -16.90 -11.14
C ILE A 38 6.06 -15.89 -10.41
N HIS A 39 5.57 -16.23 -9.22
CA HIS A 39 4.74 -15.33 -8.42
C HIS A 39 5.50 -14.07 -7.98
N ALA A 40 6.77 -14.20 -7.59
CA ALA A 40 7.62 -13.09 -7.21
C ALA A 40 7.88 -12.16 -8.40
N PHE A 41 8.18 -12.71 -9.58
CA PHE A 41 8.43 -11.93 -10.78
C PHE A 41 7.17 -11.23 -11.28
N ALA A 42 6.03 -11.93 -11.31
CA ALA A 42 4.75 -11.34 -11.67
C ALA A 42 4.34 -10.21 -10.71
N THR A 43 4.53 -10.41 -9.41
CA THR A 43 4.31 -9.37 -8.38
C THR A 43 5.27 -8.19 -8.57
N SER A 44 6.53 -8.45 -8.91
CA SER A 44 7.52 -7.39 -9.16
C SER A 44 7.15 -6.53 -10.36
N ILE A 45 6.76 -7.14 -11.49
CA ILE A 45 6.29 -6.40 -12.68
C ILE A 45 5.04 -5.58 -12.35
N CYS A 46 4.04 -6.22 -11.71
CA CYS A 46 2.81 -5.54 -11.31
C CYS A 46 3.10 -4.35 -10.39
N SER A 47 3.99 -4.53 -9.41
CA SER A 47 4.43 -3.48 -8.48
C SER A 47 5.15 -2.35 -9.22
N SER A 48 6.05 -2.66 -10.15
CA SER A 48 6.77 -1.66 -10.95
C SER A 48 5.82 -0.81 -11.79
N ILE A 49 4.85 -1.44 -12.45
CA ILE A 49 3.80 -0.73 -13.19
C ILE A 49 2.96 0.14 -12.24
N GLY A 50 2.57 -0.40 -11.09
CA GLY A 50 1.83 0.34 -10.06
C GLY A 50 2.59 1.57 -9.56
N GLN A 51 3.91 1.46 -9.35
CA GLN A 51 4.76 2.58 -8.96
C GLN A 51 4.79 3.70 -10.01
N LEU A 52 4.77 3.37 -11.31
CA LEU A 52 4.66 4.37 -12.37
C LEU A 52 3.33 5.14 -12.27
N PHE A 53 2.21 4.44 -12.08
CA PHE A 53 0.91 5.08 -11.90
C PHE A 53 0.84 5.98 -10.65
N ILE A 54 1.43 5.53 -9.54
CA ILE A 54 1.52 6.32 -8.31
C ILE A 54 2.27 7.62 -8.57
N PHE A 55 3.42 7.52 -9.22
CA PHE A 55 4.26 8.68 -9.51
C PHE A 55 3.54 9.66 -10.45
N SER A 56 2.95 9.19 -11.55
CA SER A 56 2.16 10.03 -12.46
C SER A 56 0.98 10.71 -11.76
N THR A 57 0.31 10.02 -10.83
CA THR A 57 -0.80 10.62 -10.06
C THR A 57 -0.31 11.73 -9.13
N ILE A 58 0.85 11.56 -8.50
CA ILE A 58 1.44 12.56 -7.60
C ILE A 58 1.91 13.78 -8.39
N GLU A 59 2.48 13.60 -9.59
CA GLU A 59 2.91 14.72 -10.44
C GLU A 59 1.73 15.56 -10.93
N GLU A 60 0.61 14.94 -11.32
CA GLU A 60 -0.57 15.64 -11.86
C GLU A 60 -1.48 16.24 -10.76
N PHE A 61 -1.80 15.46 -9.71
CA PHE A 61 -2.81 15.83 -8.71
C PHE A 61 -2.23 16.14 -7.32
N GLY A 62 -0.91 15.98 -7.17
CA GLY A 62 -0.24 16.18 -5.90
C GLY A 62 -0.40 15.01 -4.91
N PRO A 63 0.39 15.03 -3.81
CA PRO A 63 0.47 13.93 -2.85
C PRO A 63 -0.81 13.73 -2.01
N VAL A 64 -1.65 14.77 -1.86
CA VAL A 64 -2.86 14.66 -1.03
C VAL A 64 -3.96 13.87 -1.72
N ILE A 65 -4.18 14.11 -3.02
CA ILE A 65 -5.14 13.34 -3.81
C ILE A 65 -4.71 11.88 -3.89
N PHE A 66 -3.40 11.63 -4.09
CA PHE A 66 -2.85 10.29 -4.02
C PHE A 66 -3.17 9.59 -2.68
N THR A 67 -2.97 10.28 -1.55
CA THR A 67 -3.27 9.74 -0.22
C THR A 67 -4.75 9.41 -0.04
N ILE A 68 -5.65 10.25 -0.58
CA ILE A 68 -7.10 10.00 -0.57
C ILE A 68 -7.44 8.76 -1.40
N ILE A 69 -6.92 8.64 -2.62
CA ILE A 69 -7.14 7.48 -3.51
C ILE A 69 -6.69 6.18 -2.81
N MET A 70 -5.50 6.18 -2.18
CA MET A 70 -4.99 5.04 -1.43
C MET A 70 -5.87 4.67 -0.24
N THR A 71 -6.36 5.67 0.49
CA THR A 71 -7.26 5.48 1.65
C THR A 71 -8.59 4.87 1.21
N VAL A 72 -9.18 5.39 0.13
CA VAL A 72 -10.43 4.87 -0.44
C VAL A 72 -10.26 3.43 -0.91
N ARG A 73 -9.17 3.12 -1.61
CA ARG A 73 -8.85 1.75 -2.04
C ARG A 73 -8.78 0.79 -0.84
N GLN A 74 -8.12 1.20 0.24
CA GLN A 74 -8.02 0.39 1.45
C GLN A 74 -9.39 0.20 2.13
N ALA A 75 -10.22 1.25 2.15
CA ALA A 75 -11.60 1.18 2.65
C ALA A 75 -12.45 0.15 1.87
N PHE A 76 -12.37 0.19 0.54
CA PHE A 76 -13.08 -0.77 -0.31
C PHE A 76 -12.58 -2.19 -0.08
N SER A 77 -11.28 -2.41 0.06
CA SER A 77 -10.75 -3.74 0.39
C SER A 77 -11.29 -4.27 1.73
N ILE A 78 -11.39 -3.41 2.74
CA ILE A 78 -11.95 -3.78 4.05
C ILE A 78 -13.43 -4.14 3.91
N LEU A 79 -14.23 -3.29 3.23
CA LEU A 79 -15.64 -3.57 2.97
C LEU A 79 -15.84 -4.90 2.24
N LEU A 80 -15.08 -5.11 1.16
CA LEU A 80 -15.22 -6.29 0.31
C LEU A 80 -14.81 -7.56 1.08
N SER A 81 -13.76 -7.47 1.90
CA SER A 81 -13.35 -8.55 2.80
C SER A 81 -14.46 -8.92 3.79
N CYS A 82 -15.11 -7.94 4.40
CA CYS A 82 -16.23 -8.18 5.31
C CYS A 82 -17.42 -8.86 4.63
N ILE A 83 -17.72 -8.51 3.37
CA ILE A 83 -18.80 -9.12 2.58
C ILE A 83 -18.44 -10.57 2.19
N PHE A 84 -17.22 -10.81 1.69
CA PHE A 84 -16.80 -12.11 1.18
C PHE A 84 -16.55 -13.15 2.28
N TYR A 85 -15.99 -12.75 3.42
CA TYR A 85 -15.64 -13.71 4.48
C TYR A 85 -16.83 -14.22 5.28
N GLY A 86 -18.02 -13.62 5.12
CA GLY A 86 -19.31 -14.22 5.50
C GLY A 86 -19.31 -14.89 6.88
N HIS A 87 -18.61 -14.33 7.86
CA HIS A 87 -18.64 -14.88 9.21
C HIS A 87 -20.06 -14.70 9.76
N TYR A 88 -20.52 -15.59 10.64
CA TYR A 88 -21.72 -15.32 11.43
C TYR A 88 -21.43 -14.05 12.24
N LEU A 89 -21.81 -12.90 11.68
CA LEU A 89 -21.43 -11.60 12.19
C LEU A 89 -22.18 -11.42 13.51
N SER A 90 -21.48 -11.74 14.60
CA SER A 90 -21.87 -11.32 15.93
C SER A 90 -22.07 -9.81 15.92
N TRP A 91 -23.03 -9.32 16.70
CA TRP A 91 -23.38 -7.90 16.80
C TRP A 91 -22.15 -6.99 16.97
N TYR A 92 -21.13 -7.47 17.70
CA TYR A 92 -19.86 -6.77 17.91
C TYR A 92 -19.04 -6.54 16.62
N SER A 93 -19.08 -7.46 15.66
CA SER A 93 -18.37 -7.33 14.38
C SER A 93 -19.01 -6.27 13.49
N ILE A 94 -20.34 -6.16 13.51
CA ILE A 94 -21.10 -5.14 12.76
C ILE A 94 -20.77 -3.74 13.29
N LEU A 95 -20.72 -3.58 14.62
CA LEU A 95 -20.29 -2.34 15.25
C LEU A 95 -18.83 -2.00 14.89
N GLY A 96 -17.92 -2.99 14.91
CA GLY A 96 -16.53 -2.80 14.50
C GLY A 96 -16.38 -2.30 13.05
N ILE A 97 -17.17 -2.85 12.13
CA ILE A 97 -17.18 -2.41 10.72
C ILE A 97 -17.67 -0.97 10.59
N HIS A 98 -18.74 -0.60 11.30
CA HIS A 98 -19.25 0.78 11.30
C HIS A 98 -18.22 1.77 11.84
N ILE A 99 -17.53 1.44 12.92
CA ILE A 99 -16.47 2.28 13.51
C ILE A 99 -15.30 2.42 12.53
N ALA A 100 -14.86 1.32 11.91
CA ALA A 100 -13.78 1.34 10.93
C ALA A 100 -14.14 2.22 9.71
N PHE A 101 -15.37 2.10 9.21
CA PHE A 101 -15.84 2.90 8.09
C PHE A 101 -15.89 4.40 8.43
N LEU A 102 -16.40 4.74 9.62
CA LEU A 102 -16.44 6.13 10.10
C LEU A 102 -15.04 6.72 10.26
N ALA A 103 -14.11 5.96 10.85
CA ALA A 103 -12.73 6.40 11.04
C ALA A 103 -12.02 6.70 9.71
N ILE A 104 -12.21 5.85 8.70
CA ILE A 104 -11.62 6.05 7.37
C ILE A 104 -12.24 7.27 6.68
N PHE A 105 -13.56 7.47 6.80
CA PHE A 105 -14.25 8.61 6.21
C PHE A 105 -13.81 9.94 6.84
N ILE A 106 -13.69 9.98 8.18
CA ILE A 106 -13.16 11.13 8.91
C ILE A 106 -11.71 11.42 8.48
N HIS A 107 -10.87 10.39 8.39
CA HIS A 107 -9.47 10.56 7.97
C HIS A 107 -9.38 11.14 6.55
N ALA A 108 -10.17 10.63 5.60
CA ALA A 108 -10.24 11.16 4.24
C ALA A 108 -10.70 12.64 4.22
N PHE A 109 -11.73 12.98 5.02
CA PHE A 109 -12.24 14.35 5.11
C PHE A 109 -11.22 15.33 5.71
N ILE A 110 -10.48 14.91 6.75
CA ILE A 110 -9.42 15.71 7.36
C ILE A 110 -8.31 15.99 6.35
N GLN A 111 -7.87 14.98 5.59
CA GLN A 111 -6.82 15.14 4.57
C GLN A 111 -7.28 16.08 3.44
N PHE A 112 -8.54 15.97 3.02
CA PHE A 112 -9.12 16.89 2.04
C PHE A 112 -9.15 18.33 2.54
N LYS A 113 -9.57 18.56 3.80
CA LYS A 113 -9.55 19.89 4.42
C LYS A 113 -8.13 20.45 4.54
N LYS A 114 -7.14 19.61 4.92
CA LYS A 114 -5.73 20.00 5.02
C LYS A 114 -5.17 20.46 3.68
N SER A 115 -5.53 19.78 2.58
CA SER A 115 -5.17 20.22 1.22
C SER A 115 -5.73 21.60 0.89
N LYS A 116 -7.01 21.84 1.20
CA LYS A 116 -7.66 23.14 0.93
C LYS A 116 -7.04 24.27 1.75
N GLN A 117 -6.65 24.01 3.00
CA GLN A 117 -6.04 25.01 3.88
C GLN A 117 -4.60 25.35 3.47
N SER A 118 -3.80 24.37 3.03
CA SER A 118 -2.45 24.59 2.50
C SER A 118 -2.45 25.48 1.24
N ASN A 119 -3.50 25.39 0.42
CA ASN A 119 -3.63 26.21 -0.79
C ASN A 119 -4.11 27.64 -0.50
N SER A 120 -4.82 27.86 0.62
CA SER A 120 -5.31 29.18 1.02
C SER A 120 -4.30 30.02 1.80
N SER A 121 -3.22 29.42 2.31
CA SER A 121 -2.11 30.12 2.98
C SER A 121 -1.01 30.58 2.01
N ILE A 122 -1.13 30.26 0.73
CA ILE A 122 -0.18 30.64 -0.34
C ILE A 122 -0.76 31.77 -1.23
N VAL A 123 -2.04 32.12 -1.06
CA VAL A 123 -2.71 33.24 -1.75
C VAL A 123 -2.78 34.47 -0.86
#